data_AF-A0AAU9ZGK4-F1
#
_entry.id   AF-A0AAU9ZGK4-F1
#
_cell.length_a   1.000
_cell.length_b   1.000
_cell.length_c   1.000
_cell.angle_alpha   90.00
_cell.angle_beta   90.00
_cell.angle_gamma   90.00
#
_symmetry.space_group_name_H-M   'P 1'
#
loop_
_entity.id
_entity.type
_entity.pdbx_description
1 polymer ?
#
loop_
_entity_poly.entity_id
_entity_poly.type
_entity_poly.pdbx_seq_one_letter_code
_entity_poly.pdbx_strand_id
1 'polypeptide(L)'
;MASPGSRWLLAVSLLPWCCAAWSLGHLNPPSPPPLVIWHGMGDSCCNPISMGAIKKMVEQEIPGIYVLSLEIGKNMMEDVENSFFLNVNSQVTIVCQILEKDPKLQQGYNAIGFSQGGQFLRAVAQRCPSPPMINLISVGGQHQGVFGLPRCPGESSHICDFIRKTINAGAYSKVVQER
;
A
#
# COMPACT_ATOMS: atom_id res chain seq x y z
N MET A 1 -50.75 -28.52 -71.60
CA MET A 1 -50.00 -27.26 -71.38
C MET A 1 -50.12 -26.88 -69.92
N ALA A 2 -48.96 -26.66 -69.25
CA ALA A 2 -48.74 -26.19 -67.87
C ALA A 2 -49.26 -27.09 -66.73
N SER A 3 -48.56 -27.38 -65.62
CA SER A 3 -47.18 -27.25 -65.13
C SER A 3 -47.12 -28.08 -63.83
N PRO A 4 -46.01 -28.73 -63.46
CA PRO A 4 -45.87 -29.43 -62.17
C PRO A 4 -45.18 -28.54 -61.11
N GLY A 5 -45.33 -28.90 -59.83
CA GLY A 5 -44.56 -28.33 -58.69
C GLY A 5 -45.42 -27.47 -57.77
N SER A 6 -45.27 -27.47 -56.45
CA SER A 6 -44.22 -27.98 -55.57
C SER A 6 -44.85 -28.18 -54.18
N ARG A 7 -44.69 -29.36 -53.58
CA ARG A 7 -45.08 -29.58 -52.17
C ARG A 7 -44.00 -28.95 -51.30
N TRP A 8 -44.32 -27.85 -50.63
CA TRP A 8 -43.47 -27.28 -49.59
C TRP A 8 -43.49 -28.21 -48.38
N LEU A 9 -42.46 -29.03 -48.24
CA LEU A 9 -42.13 -29.72 -46.99
C LEU A 9 -41.59 -28.65 -46.02
N LEU A 10 -42.39 -28.31 -45.01
CA LEU A 10 -41.91 -27.56 -43.86
C LEU A 10 -40.97 -28.46 -43.06
N ALA A 11 -39.66 -28.32 -43.28
CA ALA A 11 -38.67 -28.90 -42.39
C ALA A 11 -38.67 -28.08 -41.09
N VAL A 12 -39.34 -28.61 -40.07
CA VAL A 12 -39.20 -28.12 -38.69
C VAL A 12 -37.81 -28.55 -38.24
N SER A 13 -36.83 -27.65 -38.39
CA SER A 13 -35.52 -27.81 -37.77
C SER A 13 -35.69 -27.74 -36.26
N LEU A 14 -35.73 -28.90 -35.61
CA LEU A 14 -35.48 -29.05 -34.19
C LEU A 14 -34.02 -28.65 -33.94
N LEU A 15 -33.76 -27.35 -33.82
CA LEU A 15 -32.53 -26.89 -33.19
C LEU A 15 -32.53 -27.50 -31.79
N PRO A 16 -31.53 -28.32 -31.42
CA PRO A 16 -31.41 -28.79 -30.06
C PRO A 16 -31.26 -27.52 -29.23
N TRP A 17 -32.30 -27.23 -28.47
CA TRP A 17 -32.28 -26.27 -27.38
C TRP A 17 -31.31 -26.87 -26.36
N CYS A 18 -30.03 -26.70 -26.64
CA CYS A 18 -28.96 -26.95 -25.71
C CYS A 18 -29.13 -25.85 -24.67
N CYS A 19 -30.09 -26.03 -23.77
CA CYS A 19 -30.03 -25.53 -22.41
C CYS A 19 -28.80 -26.17 -21.75
N ALA A 20 -27.61 -25.90 -22.28
CA ALA A 20 -26.46 -25.76 -21.43
C ALA A 20 -26.80 -24.53 -20.60
N ALA A 21 -27.51 -24.76 -19.50
CA ALA A 21 -27.47 -23.85 -18.37
C ALA A 21 -25.99 -23.71 -18.09
N TRP A 22 -25.40 -22.62 -18.58
CA TRP A 22 -24.13 -22.17 -18.06
C TRP A 22 -24.44 -22.03 -16.59
N SER A 23 -23.89 -22.92 -15.77
CA SER A 23 -23.85 -22.62 -14.35
C SER A 23 -23.17 -21.26 -14.32
N LEU A 24 -23.94 -20.24 -13.96
CA LEU A 24 -23.35 -19.03 -13.42
C LEU A 24 -22.69 -19.54 -12.16
N GLY A 25 -21.46 -20.08 -12.31
CA GLY A 25 -20.62 -20.44 -11.21
C GLY A 25 -20.67 -19.23 -10.30
N HIS A 26 -21.05 -19.45 -9.04
CA HIS A 26 -21.05 -18.41 -8.03
C HIS A 26 -19.76 -17.61 -8.20
N LEU A 27 -19.84 -16.43 -8.81
CA LEU A 27 -18.73 -15.51 -8.83
C LEU A 27 -18.62 -15.12 -7.38
N ASN A 28 -17.64 -15.70 -6.68
CA ASN A 28 -17.24 -15.18 -5.39
C ASN A 28 -17.07 -13.66 -5.58
N PRO A 29 -17.67 -12.83 -4.71
CA PRO A 29 -17.50 -11.40 -4.82
C PRO A 29 -15.99 -11.10 -4.91
N PRO A 30 -15.56 -10.16 -5.77
CA PRO A 30 -14.16 -9.86 -5.95
C PRO A 30 -13.53 -9.61 -4.58
N SER A 31 -12.44 -10.34 -4.28
CA SER A 31 -11.74 -10.21 -3.01
C SER A 31 -11.32 -8.76 -2.79
N PRO A 32 -11.47 -8.22 -1.56
CA PRO A 32 -11.05 -6.85 -1.28
C PRO A 32 -9.55 -6.68 -1.61
N PRO A 33 -9.14 -5.55 -2.22
CA PRO A 33 -7.74 -5.30 -2.49
C PRO A 33 -6.92 -5.34 -1.19
N PRO A 34 -5.72 -5.94 -1.19
CA PRO A 34 -4.83 -5.92 -0.03
C PRO A 34 -4.52 -4.52 0.48
N LEU A 35 -4.16 -4.43 1.76
CA LEU A 35 -3.65 -3.22 2.39
C LEU A 35 -2.21 -3.39 2.84
N VAL A 36 -1.34 -2.48 2.43
CA VAL A 36 0.02 -2.33 2.93
C VAL A 36 0.07 -1.19 3.94
N ILE A 37 0.60 -1.45 5.13
CA ILE A 37 0.77 -0.44 6.19
C ILE A 37 2.26 -0.14 6.34
N TRP A 38 2.61 1.15 6.41
CA TRP A 38 3.95 1.61 6.84
C TRP A 38 3.81 2.52 8.05
N HIS A 39 4.40 2.10 9.18
CA HIS A 39 4.38 2.82 10.43
C HIS A 39 5.24 4.10 10.42
N GLY A 40 5.10 4.90 11.48
CA GLY A 40 5.88 6.12 11.70
C GLY A 40 7.16 5.91 12.50
N MET A 41 7.90 7.00 12.71
CA MET A 41 9.12 7.03 13.52
C MET A 41 8.85 6.55 14.96
N GLY A 42 9.69 5.65 15.48
CA GLY A 42 9.60 5.15 16.85
C GLY A 42 8.51 4.12 17.13
N ASP A 43 7.84 3.62 16.09
CA ASP A 43 6.85 2.54 16.18
C ASP A 43 7.35 1.29 15.43
N SER A 44 6.56 0.21 15.41
CA SER A 44 6.85 -1.01 14.65
C SER A 44 5.65 -1.54 13.89
N CYS A 45 5.88 -2.51 13.00
CA CYS A 45 4.84 -3.22 12.24
C CYS A 45 3.68 -3.73 13.09
N CYS A 46 3.96 -4.11 14.33
CA CYS A 46 3.20 -5.15 15.01
C CYS A 46 2.85 -4.81 16.47
N ASN A 47 3.10 -3.57 16.89
CA ASN A 47 2.74 -3.08 18.22
C ASN A 47 1.21 -3.18 18.45
N PRO A 48 0.72 -3.95 19.45
CA PRO A 48 -0.71 -4.19 19.64
C PRO A 48 -1.56 -2.94 19.89
N ILE A 49 -0.96 -1.87 20.44
CA ILE A 49 -1.67 -0.61 20.74
C ILE A 49 -1.59 0.41 19.60
N SER A 50 -0.80 0.14 18.55
CA SER A 50 -0.63 1.02 17.39
C SER A 50 -0.97 0.28 16.09
N MET A 51 0.01 -0.12 15.28
CA MET A 51 -0.23 -0.77 13.98
C MET A 51 -0.99 -2.09 14.09
N GLY A 52 -0.79 -2.85 15.18
CA GLY A 52 -1.58 -4.03 15.48
C GLY A 52 -3.07 -3.72 15.69
N ALA A 53 -3.39 -2.60 16.34
CA ALA A 53 -4.77 -2.14 16.51
C ALA A 53 -5.38 -1.69 15.18
N ILE A 54 -4.62 -0.97 14.34
CA ILE A 54 -5.05 -0.56 13.00
C ILE A 54 -5.33 -1.79 12.12
N LYS A 55 -4.39 -2.74 12.07
CA LYS A 55 -4.56 -3.99 11.31
C LYS A 55 -5.83 -4.73 11.75
N LYS A 56 -6.01 -4.92 13.06
CA LYS A 56 -7.18 -5.61 13.62
C LYS A 56 -8.48 -4.89 13.25
N MET A 57 -8.52 -3.56 13.37
CA MET A 57 -9.69 -2.76 13.00
C MET A 57 -10.05 -2.94 11.52
N VAL A 58 -9.06 -2.88 10.62
CA VAL A 58 -9.28 -3.06 9.17
C VAL A 58 -9.80 -4.47 8.87
N GLU A 59 -9.22 -5.50 9.47
CA GLU A 59 -9.65 -6.89 9.29
C GLU A 59 -11.07 -7.15 9.83
N GLN A 60 -11.50 -6.40 10.85
CA GLN A 60 -12.87 -6.46 11.38
C GLN A 60 -13.90 -5.79 10.47
N GLU A 61 -13.57 -4.62 9.93
CA GLU A 61 -14.48 -3.84 9.07
C GLU A 61 -14.53 -4.36 7.63
N ILE A 62 -13.47 -5.05 7.17
CA ILE A 62 -13.36 -5.58 5.81
C ILE A 62 -13.04 -7.09 5.86
N PRO A 63 -14.06 -7.96 6.02
CA PRO A 63 -13.85 -9.39 6.10
C PRO A 63 -13.10 -9.95 4.88
N GLY A 64 -12.04 -10.72 5.15
CA GLY A 64 -11.25 -11.39 4.10
C GLY A 64 -10.15 -10.53 3.47
N ILE A 65 -9.94 -9.29 3.91
CA ILE A 65 -8.82 -8.47 3.47
C ILE A 65 -7.48 -9.05 3.92
N TYR A 66 -6.48 -8.98 3.03
CA TYR A 66 -5.09 -9.25 3.39
C TYR A 66 -4.39 -7.96 3.81
N VAL A 67 -3.86 -7.92 5.05
CA VAL A 67 -3.12 -6.78 5.57
C VAL A 67 -1.67 -7.14 5.83
N LEU A 68 -0.77 -6.49 5.09
CA LEU A 68 0.67 -6.53 5.27
C LEU A 68 1.13 -5.27 6.01
N SER A 69 1.51 -5.41 7.28
CA SER A 69 2.18 -4.34 8.01
C SER A 69 3.69 -4.53 7.85
N LEU A 70 4.36 -3.56 7.22
CA LEU A 70 5.77 -3.66 6.85
C LEU A 70 6.65 -3.66 8.12
N GLU A 71 7.59 -4.61 8.18
CA GLU A 71 8.65 -4.71 9.18
C GLU A 71 10.00 -4.55 8.47
N ILE A 72 10.81 -3.60 8.89
CA ILE A 72 12.13 -3.30 8.32
C ILE A 72 13.19 -3.70 9.33
N GLY A 73 13.59 -4.96 9.26
CA GLY A 73 14.54 -5.56 10.20
C GLY A 73 14.23 -7.04 10.37
N LYS A 74 14.88 -7.69 11.34
CA LYS A 74 14.62 -9.10 11.67
C LYS A 74 13.62 -9.27 12.81
N ASN A 75 13.30 -8.20 13.53
CA ASN A 75 12.38 -8.17 14.66
C ASN A 75 11.92 -6.73 14.96
N MET A 76 10.89 -6.60 15.80
CA MET A 76 10.31 -5.31 16.17
C MET A 76 11.29 -4.29 16.79
N MET A 77 12.33 -4.73 17.50
CA MET A 77 13.31 -3.79 18.08
C MET A 77 14.16 -3.16 16.98
N GLU A 78 14.64 -3.99 16.05
CA GLU A 78 15.39 -3.54 14.88
C GLU A 78 14.52 -2.67 13.96
N ASP A 79 13.23 -2.98 13.83
CA ASP A 79 12.24 -2.17 13.09
C ASP A 79 12.10 -0.75 13.66
N VAL A 80 11.98 -0.63 14.99
CA VAL A 80 11.95 0.66 15.70
C VAL A 80 13.27 1.41 15.48
N GLU A 81 14.43 0.76 15.64
CA GLU A 81 15.73 1.40 15.45
C GLU A 81 15.94 1.88 14.01
N ASN A 82 15.56 1.06 13.03
CA ASN A 82 15.67 1.40 11.61
C ASN A 82 14.77 2.57 11.21
N SER A 83 13.67 2.81 11.93
CA SER A 83 12.83 3.99 11.73
C SER A 83 13.57 5.32 11.99
N PHE A 84 14.69 5.28 12.74
CA PHE A 84 15.54 6.43 13.02
C PHE A 84 16.86 6.42 12.23
N PHE A 85 17.49 5.25 12.10
CA PHE A 85 18.92 5.19 11.77
C PHE A 85 19.26 4.56 10.42
N LEU A 86 18.31 3.91 9.75
CA LEU A 86 18.58 3.27 8.47
C LEU A 86 18.25 4.21 7.32
N ASN A 87 19.15 4.29 6.33
CA ASN A 87 18.92 5.07 5.11
C ASN A 87 17.55 4.81 4.48
N VAL A 88 16.74 5.85 4.32
CA VAL A 88 15.39 5.71 3.76
C VAL A 88 15.42 5.19 2.31
N ASN A 89 16.46 5.47 1.53
CA ASN A 89 16.55 4.90 0.18
C ASN A 89 16.71 3.37 0.23
N SER A 90 17.51 2.87 1.18
CA SER A 90 17.65 1.43 1.42
C SER A 90 16.34 0.82 1.91
N GLN A 91 15.63 1.49 2.82
CA GLN A 91 14.30 1.06 3.28
C GLN A 91 13.31 0.92 2.12
N VAL A 92 13.24 1.92 1.23
CA VAL A 92 12.37 1.87 0.06
C VAL A 92 12.74 0.71 -0.86
N THR A 93 14.03 0.46 -1.10
CA THR A 93 14.46 -0.71 -1.89
C THR A 93 14.06 -2.03 -1.24
N ILE A 94 14.23 -2.17 0.07
CA ILE A 94 13.80 -3.37 0.83
C ILE A 94 12.29 -3.57 0.67
N VAL A 95 11.50 -2.51 0.88
CA VAL A 95 10.05 -2.58 0.76
C VAL A 95 9.62 -2.94 -0.67
N CYS A 96 10.20 -2.33 -1.71
CA CYS A 96 9.92 -2.72 -3.08
C CYS A 96 10.13 -4.22 -3.31
N GLN A 97 11.22 -4.80 -2.77
CA GLN A 97 11.50 -6.24 -2.89
C GLN A 97 10.51 -7.11 -2.10
N ILE A 98 10.05 -6.65 -0.92
CA ILE A 98 9.01 -7.34 -0.15
C ILE A 98 7.72 -7.39 -0.96
N LEU A 99 7.31 -6.25 -1.53
CA LEU A 99 6.06 -6.11 -2.27
C LEU A 99 6.08 -6.94 -3.57
N GLU A 100 7.20 -6.94 -4.28
CA GLU A 100 7.39 -7.72 -5.51
C GLU A 100 7.29 -9.24 -5.26
N LYS A 101 7.77 -9.72 -4.11
CA LYS A 101 7.77 -11.15 -3.76
C LYS A 101 6.45 -11.65 -3.19
N ASP A 102 5.53 -10.77 -2.79
CA ASP A 102 4.25 -11.18 -2.23
C ASP A 102 3.21 -11.44 -3.34
N PRO A 103 2.81 -12.71 -3.60
CA PRO A 103 1.89 -13.04 -4.68
C PRO A 103 0.49 -12.43 -4.49
N LYS A 104 0.11 -12.07 -3.25
CA LYS A 104 -1.22 -11.49 -2.98
C LYS A 104 -1.34 -10.05 -3.45
N LEU A 105 -0.22 -9.37 -3.67
CA LEU A 105 -0.17 -7.95 -4.05
C LEU A 105 -0.12 -7.74 -5.57
N GLN A 106 0.07 -8.80 -6.36
CA GLN A 106 0.40 -8.72 -7.78
C GLN A 106 -0.71 -8.10 -8.64
N GLN A 107 -1.97 -8.18 -8.19
CA GLN A 107 -3.12 -7.55 -8.84
C GLN A 107 -3.37 -6.11 -8.34
N GLY A 108 -2.45 -5.58 -7.56
CA GLY A 108 -2.49 -4.25 -6.97
C GLY A 108 -2.88 -4.25 -5.49
N TYR A 109 -2.52 -3.17 -4.81
CA TYR A 109 -2.73 -3.01 -3.37
C TYR A 109 -3.04 -1.55 -3.01
N ASN A 110 -3.81 -1.36 -1.95
CA ASN A 110 -3.92 -0.06 -1.28
C ASN A 110 -2.77 0.09 -0.28
N ALA A 111 -2.36 1.32 -0.02
CA ALA A 111 -1.30 1.62 0.93
C ALA A 111 -1.73 2.71 1.92
N ILE A 112 -1.38 2.54 3.19
CA ILE A 112 -1.58 3.54 4.24
C ILE A 112 -0.27 3.78 5.00
N GLY A 113 0.14 5.05 5.05
CA GLY A 113 1.36 5.47 5.73
C GLY A 113 1.06 6.39 6.90
N PHE A 114 1.63 6.10 8.07
CA PHE A 114 1.49 6.92 9.27
C PHE A 114 2.72 7.77 9.50
N SER A 115 2.52 9.07 9.74
CA SER A 115 3.63 10.03 9.91
C SER A 115 4.65 9.88 8.77
N GLN A 116 5.92 9.61 9.05
CA GLN A 116 6.93 9.49 7.99
C GLN A 116 6.67 8.38 6.96
N GLY A 117 5.93 7.33 7.35
CA GLY A 117 5.52 6.26 6.45
C GLY A 117 4.71 6.76 5.24
N GLY A 118 4.03 7.91 5.36
CA GLY A 118 3.29 8.53 4.26
C GLY A 118 4.20 8.95 3.09
N GLN A 119 5.26 9.71 3.36
CA GLN A 119 6.23 10.07 2.31
C GLN A 119 7.08 8.89 1.85
N PHE A 120 7.28 7.87 2.69
CA PHE A 120 8.01 6.66 2.31
C PHE A 120 7.21 5.82 1.30
N LEU A 121 5.91 5.62 1.55
CA LEU A 121 5.03 4.95 0.58
C LEU A 121 4.84 5.78 -0.70
N ARG A 122 4.84 7.11 -0.61
CA ARG A 122 4.91 7.95 -1.82
C ARG A 122 6.18 7.66 -2.62
N ALA A 123 7.32 7.47 -1.97
CA ALA A 123 8.57 7.11 -2.65
C ALA A 123 8.48 5.72 -3.31
N VAL A 124 7.84 4.74 -2.67
CA VAL A 124 7.55 3.41 -3.26
C VAL A 124 6.72 3.58 -4.53
N ALA A 125 5.61 4.31 -4.48
CA ALA A 125 4.75 4.56 -5.64
C ALA A 125 5.51 5.19 -6.82
N GLN A 126 6.49 6.05 -6.54
CA GLN A 126 7.29 6.72 -7.55
C GLN A 126 8.47 5.89 -8.08
N ARG A 127 8.98 4.92 -7.32
CA ARG A 127 10.23 4.19 -7.64
C ARG A 127 10.01 2.75 -8.09
N CYS A 128 8.99 2.06 -7.59
CA CYS A 128 8.68 0.68 -7.95
C CYS A 128 7.17 0.54 -8.26
N PRO A 129 6.74 0.86 -9.49
CA PRO A 129 5.32 0.88 -9.87
C PRO A 129 4.70 -0.53 -10.02
N SER A 130 5.46 -1.59 -9.77
CA SER A 130 5.01 -2.99 -9.83
C SER A 130 5.39 -3.71 -8.53
N PRO A 131 4.44 -4.35 -7.82
CA PRO A 131 2.99 -4.36 -8.10
C PRO A 131 2.36 -2.95 -8.01
N PRO A 132 1.21 -2.71 -8.67
CA PRO A 132 0.63 -1.37 -8.75
C PRO A 132 -0.03 -0.95 -7.43
N MET A 133 0.41 0.19 -6.89
CA MET A 133 -0.31 0.86 -5.80
C MET A 133 -1.58 1.52 -6.35
N ILE A 134 -2.75 1.18 -5.78
CA ILE A 134 -4.07 1.63 -6.23
C ILE A 134 -4.42 2.96 -5.55
N ASN A 135 -4.47 2.96 -4.22
CA ASN A 135 -4.71 4.16 -3.41
C ASN A 135 -3.58 4.35 -2.40
N LEU A 136 -3.19 5.61 -2.17
CA LEU A 136 -2.29 6.00 -1.10
C LEU A 136 -3.03 6.86 -0.08
N ILE A 137 -3.11 6.40 1.16
CA ILE A 137 -3.65 7.14 2.30
C ILE A 137 -2.47 7.61 3.15
N SER A 138 -2.31 8.92 3.32
CA SER A 138 -1.24 9.52 4.12
C SER A 138 -1.83 10.11 5.40
N VAL A 139 -1.55 9.48 6.54
CA VAL A 139 -2.04 9.92 7.85
C VAL A 139 -0.98 10.77 8.53
N GLY A 140 -1.06 12.09 8.31
CA GLY A 140 -0.13 13.05 8.92
C GLY A 140 1.28 13.03 8.34
N GLY A 141 1.46 12.55 7.10
CA GLY A 141 2.76 12.49 6.44
C GLY A 141 3.35 13.85 6.05
N GLN A 142 4.67 13.95 6.06
CA GLN A 142 5.42 15.19 5.85
C GLN A 142 5.94 15.26 4.41
N HIS A 143 5.04 15.44 3.45
CA HIS A 143 5.39 15.35 2.03
C HIS A 143 6.37 16.42 1.53
N GLN A 144 6.49 17.56 2.24
CA GLN A 144 7.48 18.63 2.01
C GLN A 144 8.60 18.65 3.07
N GLY A 145 8.76 17.56 3.81
CA GLY A 145 9.68 17.51 4.95
C GLY A 145 9.20 18.36 6.13
N VAL A 146 10.14 18.69 7.01
CA VAL A 146 9.89 19.47 8.23
C VAL A 146 10.96 20.54 8.41
N PHE A 147 10.58 21.66 9.01
CA PHE A 147 11.51 22.73 9.38
C PHE A 147 11.23 23.26 10.79
N GLY A 148 11.51 22.42 11.78
CA GLY A 148 11.30 22.72 13.19
C GLY A 148 11.43 21.48 14.07
N LEU A 149 11.46 21.69 15.38
CA LEU A 149 11.48 20.61 16.36
C LEU A 149 10.09 20.45 17.00
N PRO A 150 9.66 19.22 17.32
CA PRO A 150 8.38 18.97 17.97
C PRO A 150 8.22 19.83 19.23
N ARG A 151 7.08 20.53 19.34
CA ARG A 151 6.74 21.43 20.48
C ARG A 151 7.80 22.50 20.77
N CYS A 152 8.59 22.92 19.77
CA CYS A 152 9.60 23.97 19.89
C CYS A 152 9.31 25.12 18.90
N PRO A 153 8.35 26.01 19.20
CA PRO A 153 7.97 27.09 18.29
C PRO A 153 9.11 28.11 18.14
N GLY A 154 9.63 28.27 16.91
CA GLY A 154 10.70 29.23 16.62
C GLY A 154 10.26 30.69 16.77
N GLU A 155 8.96 30.97 16.71
CA GLU A 155 8.41 32.34 16.81
C GLU A 155 8.45 32.90 18.24
N SER A 156 8.30 32.03 19.25
CA SER A 156 8.26 32.43 20.67
C SER A 156 9.48 31.96 21.48
N SER A 157 10.42 31.25 20.84
CA SER A 157 11.64 30.78 21.49
C SER A 157 12.87 30.96 20.59
N HIS A 158 13.73 31.91 20.97
CA HIS A 158 15.03 32.15 20.31
C HIS A 158 15.94 30.91 20.36
N ILE A 159 15.82 30.09 21.40
CA ILE A 159 16.58 28.83 21.54
C ILE A 159 16.10 27.82 20.48
N CYS A 160 14.78 27.70 20.27
CA CYS A 160 14.23 26.82 19.25
C CYS A 160 14.63 27.24 17.83
N ASP A 161 14.60 28.55 17.54
CA ASP A 161 15.05 29.06 16.24
C ASP A 161 16.55 28.85 16.01
N PHE A 162 17.37 29.06 17.04
CA PHE A 162 18.80 28.79 16.99
C PHE A 162 19.09 27.31 16.72
N ILE A 163 18.52 26.39 17.51
CA ILE A 163 18.74 24.94 17.32
C ILE A 163 18.32 24.51 15.91
N ARG A 164 17.17 24.96 15.42
CA ARG A 164 16.72 24.68 14.05
C ARG A 164 17.74 25.12 13.00
N LYS A 165 18.28 26.33 13.13
CA LYS A 165 19.30 26.85 12.21
C LYS A 165 20.62 26.10 12.33
N THR A 166 21.02 25.69 13.53
CA THR A 166 22.23 24.90 13.75
C THR A 166 22.11 23.49 13.18
N ILE A 167 20.93 22.86 13.26
CA ILE A 167 20.69 21.54 12.65
C ILE A 167 20.94 21.59 11.15
N ASN A 168 20.61 22.69 10.45
CA ASN A 168 20.90 22.84 9.02
C ASN A 168 22.40 22.69 8.68
N ALA A 169 23.30 23.04 9.59
CA ALA A 169 24.74 22.92 9.36
C ALA A 169 25.22 21.45 9.34
N GLY A 170 24.52 20.55 10.04
CA GLY A 170 24.86 19.13 10.14
C GLY A 170 23.95 18.20 9.31
N ALA A 171 22.68 18.56 9.14
CA ALA A 171 21.66 17.73 8.52
C ALA A 171 22.00 17.34 7.08
N TYR A 172 22.66 18.23 6.34
CA TYR A 172 23.07 18.00 4.95
C TYR A 172 24.49 17.43 4.80
N SER A 173 25.14 17.03 5.90
CA SER A 173 26.43 16.36 5.82
C SER A 173 26.27 14.96 5.23
N LYS A 174 27.29 14.50 4.49
CA LYS A 174 27.32 13.16 3.88
C LYS A 174 27.11 12.05 4.91
N VAL A 175 27.70 12.20 6.10
CA VAL A 175 27.57 11.25 7.21
C VAL A 175 26.12 11.11 7.67
N VAL A 176 25.33 12.19 7.68
CA VAL A 176 23.91 12.14 8.07
C VAL A 176 23.04 11.64 6.92
N GLN A 177 23.33 12.04 5.68
CA GLN A 177 22.49 11.70 4.51
C GLN A 177 22.71 10.28 3.97
N GLU A 178 23.87 9.67 4.22
CA GLU A 178 24.23 8.32 3.73
C GLU A 178 24.24 7.25 4.82
N ARG A 179 23.87 7.61 6.06
CA ARG A 179 23.66 6.63 7.14
C ARG A 179 22.43 5.77 6.86
#